data_AF-A0A6P0TFN4-F1
#
_entry.id   AF-A0A6P0TFN4-F1
#
_cell.length_a   1.000
_cell.length_b   1.000
_cell.length_c   1.000
_cell.angle_alpha   90.00
_cell.angle_beta   90.00
_cell.angle_gamma   90.00
#
_symmetry.space_group_name_H-M   'P 1'
#
loop_
_entity.id
_entity.type
_entity.pdbx_description
1 polymer ?
#
loop_
_entity_poly.entity_id
_entity_poly.type
_entity_poly.pdbx_seq_one_letter_code
_entity_poly.pdbx_strand_id
1 'polypeptide(L)'
;HIPSRQFLQHTVGFFTDPKVALVQTPHWFYNPDPFERNLFTRGRIPVNNELFYKIIQKGNDFWNATFFCGSAAVIRKDYVLQIGGIAVETVTEDCHTAMRLHSLGYHSVYYDKIMVAGLAPDTYSAYVGQQVRWARGMAQILRLENPLFNPKLNLSLPQRLCYVSATSHFFFGFPRLMYVFAPILYLLFGINLIRGIGVETLWYALPHIILAMNANYITQNRVRFSFWNEIFEYAMAFQSGVVTFMAMINPSLGSFNVTDKGISVTKRQFDWESSRGTLVMVGLLLISLLSVPFWLILRPDSTEAVLINTLWCVFHLTLLVATVFVGLEQPQTRETHRLQRQLNVVIYESSSTIWRGKTVDISETGAGVELETWPNLPDVVDLTIYGDFDAEVSLRGRITRVSPLNDERVLVGLEFVEPTQEQADALVLVIYSDVDVWYSQNRPERDRPFGSFGFLATSIARAFQDLKPAPSMPVRKKIHLATQFYWSGHFYPGLATEVSSQSIRIELDAATLGDPSFLNRTKPVAGLLIEAPDMDSLLKFVVQVERAEPMQLDAQPASLGLSSNGNGAANGNGVANGNGVANGNGAAPSRRLVVEMSFPQTLDEQQGKNIQWLLQHETDIKPTIVG
;
A
#
# COMPACT_ATOMS: atom_id res chain seq x y z
N HIS A 1 -14.33 -3.04 7.34
CA HIS A 1 -15.44 -2.83 6.40
C HIS A 1 -16.25 -1.66 6.96
N ILE A 2 -15.95 -0.46 6.48
CA ILE A 2 -16.55 0.79 6.93
C ILE A 2 -17.51 1.25 5.83
N PRO A 3 -18.83 1.30 6.08
CA PRO A 3 -19.80 1.72 5.08
C PRO A 3 -19.75 3.23 4.86
N SER A 4 -20.06 3.64 3.63
CA SER A 4 -20.31 5.04 3.31
C SER A 4 -21.63 5.52 3.92
N ARG A 5 -21.74 6.83 4.12
CA ARG A 5 -22.91 7.45 4.75
C ARG A 5 -24.21 7.14 3.98
N GLN A 6 -24.12 7.01 2.66
CA GLN A 6 -25.27 6.80 1.77
C GLN A 6 -25.65 5.32 1.58
N PHE A 7 -24.98 4.36 2.21
CA PHE A 7 -25.19 2.93 1.98
C PHE A 7 -26.67 2.51 2.08
N LEU A 8 -27.38 2.94 3.13
CA LEU A 8 -28.80 2.60 3.29
C LEU A 8 -29.68 3.31 2.27
N GLN A 9 -29.43 4.60 2.00
CA GLN A 9 -30.20 5.38 1.02
C GLN A 9 -30.19 4.73 -0.38
N HIS A 10 -29.07 4.10 -0.75
CA HIS A 10 -28.91 3.42 -2.03
C HIS A 10 -29.40 1.96 -2.06
N THR A 11 -29.61 1.31 -0.91
CA THR A 11 -29.88 -0.14 -0.87
C THR A 11 -31.30 -0.47 -0.41
N VAL A 12 -31.88 0.26 0.54
CA VAL A 12 -33.17 -0.12 1.13
C VAL A 12 -34.35 0.02 0.16
N GLY A 13 -34.23 0.87 -0.87
CA GLY A 13 -35.26 1.07 -1.89
C GLY A 13 -35.59 -0.18 -2.71
N PHE A 14 -34.64 -1.10 -2.90
CA PHE A 14 -34.86 -2.35 -3.64
C PHE A 14 -35.86 -3.29 -2.95
N PHE A 15 -36.06 -3.16 -1.63
CA PHE A 15 -36.99 -3.99 -0.87
C PHE A 15 -38.47 -3.57 -1.04
N THR A 16 -38.74 -2.53 -1.84
CA THR A 16 -40.09 -2.22 -2.31
C THR A 16 -40.68 -3.35 -3.15
N ASP A 17 -39.84 -4.11 -3.87
CA ASP A 17 -40.23 -5.42 -4.37
C ASP A 17 -40.31 -6.41 -3.19
N PRO A 18 -41.50 -6.95 -2.86
CA PRO A 18 -41.63 -7.90 -1.77
C PRO A 18 -40.81 -9.17 -2.00
N LYS A 19 -40.47 -9.56 -3.23
CA LYS A 19 -39.68 -10.78 -3.49
C LYS A 19 -38.20 -10.62 -3.19
N VAL A 20 -37.67 -9.40 -3.11
CA VAL A 20 -36.25 -9.16 -2.82
C VAL A 20 -35.96 -9.51 -1.35
N ALA A 21 -35.07 -10.48 -1.17
CA ALA A 21 -34.55 -10.92 0.11
C ALA A 21 -33.19 -10.30 0.45
N LEU A 22 -32.38 -9.99 -0.56
CA LEU A 22 -30.97 -9.65 -0.40
C LEU A 22 -30.57 -8.56 -1.41
N VAL A 23 -29.85 -7.55 -0.94
CA VAL A 23 -29.14 -6.59 -1.78
C VAL A 23 -27.66 -6.66 -1.42
N GLN A 24 -26.82 -7.08 -2.36
CA GLN A 24 -25.37 -7.19 -2.20
C GLN A 24 -24.68 -6.04 -2.94
N THR A 25 -23.67 -5.45 -2.31
CA THR A 25 -22.79 -4.44 -2.92
C THR A 25 -21.35 -4.97 -3.03
N PRO A 26 -20.50 -4.43 -3.92
CA PRO A 26 -19.11 -4.84 -4.05
C PRO A 26 -18.31 -4.75 -2.73
N HIS A 27 -17.39 -5.69 -2.51
CA HIS A 27 -16.30 -5.47 -1.54
C HIS A 27 -15.15 -4.78 -2.25
N TRP A 28 -14.73 -3.67 -1.67
CA TRP A 28 -13.57 -2.93 -2.12
C TRP A 28 -12.57 -2.79 -0.98
N PHE A 29 -11.30 -3.01 -1.29
CA PHE A 29 -10.21 -2.95 -0.33
C PHE A 29 -9.27 -1.82 -0.74
N TYR A 30 -8.93 -0.94 0.22
CA TYR A 30 -8.09 0.22 -0.07
C TYR A 30 -6.60 -0.02 0.19
N ASN A 31 -6.27 -1.09 0.91
CA ASN A 31 -4.90 -1.57 1.06
C ASN A 31 -4.55 -2.62 0.00
N PRO A 32 -3.27 -2.69 -0.41
CA PRO A 32 -2.82 -3.74 -1.31
C PRO A 32 -2.89 -5.11 -0.62
N ASP A 33 -3.30 -6.13 -1.37
CA ASP A 33 -3.19 -7.52 -0.92
C ASP A 33 -1.71 -7.99 -0.92
N PRO A 34 -1.40 -9.16 -0.32
CA PRO A 34 -0.03 -9.65 -0.28
C PRO A 34 0.61 -9.87 -1.66
N PHE A 35 -0.17 -10.14 -2.71
CA PHE A 35 0.36 -10.33 -4.07
C PHE A 35 0.80 -8.99 -4.66
N GLU A 36 -0.03 -7.96 -4.53
CA GLU A 36 0.31 -6.61 -4.97
C GLU A 36 1.51 -6.05 -4.20
N ARG A 37 1.48 -6.19 -2.87
CA ARG A 37 2.56 -5.69 -2.01
C ARG A 37 3.88 -6.42 -2.25
N ASN A 38 3.89 -7.75 -2.19
CA ASN A 38 5.12 -8.52 -2.16
C ASN A 38 5.79 -8.64 -3.53
N LEU A 39 5.01 -8.57 -4.61
CA LEU A 39 5.53 -8.54 -6.00
C LEU A 39 5.70 -7.11 -6.55
N PHE A 40 5.43 -6.09 -5.73
CA PHE A 40 5.47 -4.67 -6.08
C PHE A 40 4.78 -4.36 -7.41
N THR A 41 3.53 -4.78 -7.55
CA THR A 41 2.76 -4.50 -8.78
C THR A 41 2.28 -3.06 -8.83
N ARG A 42 2.22 -2.34 -7.69
CA ARG A 42 1.89 -0.91 -7.58
C ARG A 42 0.56 -0.55 -8.28
N GLY A 43 -0.50 -1.32 -8.03
CA GLY A 43 -1.81 -1.10 -8.63
C GLY A 43 -1.90 -1.39 -10.13
N ARG A 44 -0.85 -1.90 -10.77
CA ARG A 44 -0.87 -2.28 -12.21
C ARG A 44 -1.73 -3.51 -12.47
N ILE A 45 -1.59 -4.51 -11.60
CA ILE A 45 -2.29 -5.78 -11.71
C ILE A 45 -3.58 -5.73 -10.87
N PRO A 46 -4.75 -6.05 -11.45
CA PRO A 46 -5.98 -6.20 -10.69
C PRO A 46 -5.86 -7.21 -9.55
N VAL A 47 -6.41 -6.86 -8.39
CA VAL A 47 -6.53 -7.78 -7.26
C VAL A 47 -7.56 -8.88 -7.59
N ASN A 48 -7.38 -10.07 -7.01
CA ASN A 48 -8.10 -11.28 -7.44
C ASN A 48 -9.64 -11.18 -7.32
N ASN A 49 -10.14 -10.42 -6.34
CA ASN A 49 -11.59 -10.26 -6.13
C ASN A 49 -12.27 -9.35 -7.17
N GLU A 50 -11.54 -8.57 -7.97
CA GLU A 50 -12.14 -7.66 -8.96
C GLU A 50 -12.93 -8.42 -10.03
N LEU A 51 -12.44 -9.58 -10.51
CA LEU A 51 -13.18 -10.42 -11.45
C LEU A 51 -14.56 -10.78 -10.89
N PHE A 52 -14.60 -11.15 -9.61
CA PHE A 52 -15.80 -11.62 -8.97
C PHE A 52 -16.84 -10.51 -8.84
N TYR A 53 -16.47 -9.36 -8.28
CA TYR A 53 -17.41 -8.26 -8.06
C TYR A 53 -17.77 -7.51 -9.35
N LYS A 54 -16.80 -7.24 -10.23
CA LYS A 54 -17.06 -6.42 -11.43
C LYS A 54 -17.73 -7.18 -12.58
N ILE A 55 -17.60 -8.50 -12.64
CA ILE A 55 -18.11 -9.33 -13.75
C ILE A 55 -19.02 -10.44 -13.25
N ILE A 56 -18.53 -11.34 -12.40
CA ILE A 56 -19.26 -12.57 -12.05
C ILE A 56 -20.55 -12.26 -11.30
N GLN A 57 -20.53 -11.37 -10.29
CA GLN A 57 -21.72 -11.02 -9.52
C GLN A 57 -22.78 -10.31 -10.37
N LYS A 58 -22.38 -9.48 -11.35
CA LYS A 58 -23.31 -8.91 -12.34
C LYS A 58 -23.94 -9.98 -13.24
N GLY A 59 -23.13 -10.96 -13.65
CA GLY A 59 -23.62 -12.11 -14.42
C GLY A 59 -24.59 -12.97 -13.62
N ASN A 60 -24.33 -13.16 -12.33
CA ASN A 60 -25.22 -13.88 -11.42
C ASN A 60 -26.52 -13.12 -11.15
N ASP A 61 -26.47 -11.79 -11.05
CA ASP A 61 -27.63 -10.92 -10.87
C ASP A 61 -28.64 -11.08 -12.00
N PHE A 62 -28.16 -11.12 -13.24
CA PHE A 62 -29.00 -11.39 -14.42
C PHE A 62 -29.81 -12.69 -14.30
N TRP A 63 -29.27 -13.70 -13.60
CA TRP A 63 -29.92 -14.99 -13.37
C TRP A 63 -30.60 -15.12 -12.02
N ASN A 64 -30.80 -14.02 -11.27
CA ASN A 64 -31.32 -14.02 -9.90
C ASN A 64 -30.54 -14.99 -8.98
N ALA A 65 -29.21 -14.94 -9.07
CA ALA A 65 -28.30 -15.83 -8.37
C ALA A 65 -27.19 -15.09 -7.62
N THR A 66 -27.35 -13.78 -7.40
CA THR A 66 -26.43 -12.99 -6.58
C THR A 66 -26.44 -13.53 -5.16
N PHE A 67 -25.33 -14.12 -4.74
CA PHE A 67 -25.22 -14.67 -3.40
C PHE A 67 -24.59 -13.67 -2.44
N PHE A 68 -24.97 -13.80 -1.17
CA PHE A 68 -24.49 -13.01 -0.05
C PHE A 68 -23.01 -13.33 0.22
N CYS A 69 -22.19 -12.28 0.36
CA CYS A 69 -20.74 -12.38 0.56
C CYS A 69 -20.31 -12.00 1.99
N GLY A 70 -21.18 -12.20 2.99
CA GLY A 70 -20.87 -12.03 4.41
C GLY A 70 -20.83 -10.58 4.91
N SER A 71 -20.70 -9.60 4.01
CA SER A 71 -20.67 -8.17 4.35
C SER A 71 -21.12 -7.31 3.16
N ALA A 72 -21.26 -6.00 3.39
CA ALA A 72 -21.67 -5.02 2.40
C ALA A 72 -23.02 -5.37 1.74
N ALA A 73 -23.96 -5.88 2.55
CA ALA A 73 -25.26 -6.33 2.09
C ALA A 73 -26.36 -5.95 3.08
N VAL A 74 -27.58 -5.83 2.56
CA VAL A 74 -28.81 -5.70 3.37
C VAL A 74 -29.66 -6.92 3.11
N ILE A 75 -30.30 -7.46 4.14
CA ILE A 75 -31.08 -8.69 4.07
C ILE A 75 -32.43 -8.52 4.78
N ARG A 76 -33.49 -9.07 4.20
CA ARG A 76 -34.83 -9.05 4.80
C ARG A 76 -34.90 -10.05 5.94
N LYS A 77 -34.97 -9.54 7.17
CA LYS A 77 -35.01 -10.33 8.41
C LYS A 77 -36.03 -11.48 8.37
N ASP A 78 -37.27 -11.19 7.97
CA ASP A 78 -38.36 -12.18 7.99
C ASP A 78 -38.07 -13.39 7.10
N TYR A 79 -37.38 -13.20 5.97
CA TYR A 79 -37.06 -14.29 5.05
C TYR A 79 -35.91 -15.14 5.57
N VAL A 80 -34.94 -14.52 6.25
CA VAL A 80 -33.87 -15.25 6.95
C VAL A 80 -34.44 -16.10 8.08
N LEU A 81 -35.44 -15.59 8.82
CA LEU A 81 -36.09 -16.36 9.87
C LEU A 81 -36.87 -17.57 9.34
N GLN A 82 -37.46 -17.48 8.14
CA GLN A 82 -38.17 -18.61 7.51
C GLN A 82 -37.25 -19.79 7.17
N ILE A 83 -35.97 -19.53 6.87
CA ILE A 83 -34.97 -20.58 6.60
C ILE A 83 -34.23 -21.03 7.88
N GLY A 84 -34.70 -20.62 9.06
CA GLY A 84 -34.11 -21.00 10.35
C GLY A 84 -32.95 -20.11 10.82
N GLY A 85 -32.74 -18.94 10.20
CA GLY A 85 -31.63 -18.04 10.50
C GLY A 85 -30.52 -18.09 9.44
N ILE A 86 -29.33 -17.63 9.82
CA ILE A 86 -28.12 -17.78 9.01
C ILE A 86 -27.73 -19.26 8.96
N ALA A 87 -27.38 -19.76 7.77
CA ALA A 87 -27.08 -21.18 7.54
C ALA A 87 -25.68 -21.57 8.05
N VAL A 88 -25.59 -22.13 9.26
CA VAL A 88 -24.32 -22.43 9.96
C VAL A 88 -23.74 -23.81 9.69
N GLU A 89 -24.35 -24.60 8.80
CA GLU A 89 -23.90 -25.96 8.48
C GLU A 89 -22.58 -25.99 7.69
N THR A 90 -22.22 -24.87 7.06
CA THR A 90 -20.96 -24.70 6.33
C THR A 90 -20.19 -23.50 6.87
N VAL A 91 -18.88 -23.46 6.63
CA VAL A 91 -18.04 -22.32 7.03
C VAL A 91 -18.19 -21.08 6.13
N THR A 92 -19.03 -21.18 5.10
CA THR A 92 -19.44 -20.09 4.20
C THR A 92 -20.93 -19.90 4.35
N GLU A 93 -21.33 -19.50 5.56
CA GLU A 93 -22.72 -19.35 5.98
C GLU A 93 -23.47 -18.34 5.11
N ASP A 94 -22.74 -17.38 4.57
CA ASP A 94 -23.22 -16.31 3.72
C ASP A 94 -23.81 -16.83 2.39
N CYS A 95 -22.99 -17.52 1.59
CA CYS A 95 -23.39 -18.10 0.31
C CYS A 95 -24.49 -19.14 0.52
N HIS A 96 -24.38 -19.94 1.58
CA HIS A 96 -25.36 -20.97 1.91
C HIS A 96 -26.72 -20.37 2.27
N THR A 97 -26.74 -19.28 3.05
CA THR A 97 -27.96 -18.52 3.37
C THR A 97 -28.64 -18.01 2.10
N ALA A 98 -27.88 -17.43 1.15
CA ALA A 98 -28.45 -16.96 -0.11
C ALA A 98 -29.04 -18.10 -0.95
N MET A 99 -28.40 -19.27 -0.99
CA MET A 99 -28.92 -20.44 -1.70
C MET A 99 -30.27 -20.88 -1.13
N ARG A 100 -30.42 -20.91 0.19
CA ARG A 100 -31.68 -21.27 0.86
C ARG A 100 -32.78 -20.25 0.55
N LEU A 101 -32.47 -18.96 0.55
CA LEU A 101 -33.42 -17.91 0.17
C LEU A 101 -33.88 -18.05 -1.28
N HIS A 102 -32.96 -18.26 -2.22
CA HIS A 102 -33.33 -18.52 -3.62
C HIS A 102 -34.13 -19.81 -3.79
N SER A 103 -33.84 -20.85 -2.99
CA SER A 103 -34.62 -22.09 -2.98
C SER A 103 -36.04 -21.92 -2.41
N LEU A 104 -36.36 -20.82 -1.74
CA LEU A 104 -37.74 -20.47 -1.39
C LEU A 104 -38.42 -19.58 -2.47
N GLY A 105 -37.72 -19.29 -3.57
CA GLY A 105 -38.22 -18.44 -4.66
C GLY A 105 -38.02 -16.94 -4.43
N TYR A 106 -37.24 -16.54 -3.41
CA TYR A 106 -36.89 -15.14 -3.22
C TYR A 106 -35.85 -14.66 -4.23
N HIS A 107 -35.77 -13.34 -4.38
CA HIS A 107 -34.86 -12.69 -5.30
C HIS A 107 -33.69 -12.03 -4.57
N SER A 108 -32.58 -11.85 -5.27
CA SER A 108 -31.44 -11.05 -4.84
C SER A 108 -31.13 -9.97 -5.87
N VAL A 109 -30.44 -8.92 -5.42
CA VAL A 109 -29.97 -7.81 -6.26
C VAL A 109 -28.49 -7.60 -6.01
N TYR A 110 -27.70 -7.52 -7.09
CA TYR A 110 -26.35 -6.98 -7.05
C TYR A 110 -26.35 -5.52 -7.48
N TYR A 111 -26.12 -4.62 -6.52
CA TYR A 111 -25.98 -3.21 -6.81
C TYR A 111 -24.49 -2.88 -6.94
N ASP A 112 -24.00 -2.75 -8.17
CA ASP A 112 -22.58 -2.49 -8.52
C ASP A 112 -22.16 -1.05 -8.16
N LYS A 113 -22.21 -0.76 -6.87
CA LYS A 113 -21.87 0.50 -6.27
C LYS A 113 -21.04 0.21 -5.02
N ILE A 114 -19.70 0.28 -5.13
CA ILE A 114 -18.74 0.30 -4.01
C ILE A 114 -19.19 1.29 -2.94
N MET A 115 -19.62 0.80 -1.78
CA MET A 115 -20.08 1.64 -0.66
C MET A 115 -19.49 1.21 0.67
N VAL A 116 -18.51 0.30 0.68
CA VAL A 116 -17.87 -0.21 1.89
C VAL A 116 -16.37 -0.29 1.65
N ALA A 117 -15.60 0.40 2.50
CA ALA A 117 -14.14 0.32 2.53
C ALA A 117 -13.70 -0.83 3.44
N GLY A 118 -13.13 -1.88 2.85
CA GLY A 118 -12.58 -3.03 3.54
C GLY A 118 -11.07 -2.98 3.69
N LEU A 119 -10.54 -3.85 4.54
CA LEU A 119 -9.12 -4.19 4.58
C LEU A 119 -8.91 -5.60 4.05
N ALA A 120 -8.04 -5.75 3.05
CA ALA A 120 -7.50 -7.02 2.62
C ALA A 120 -6.55 -7.59 3.68
N PRO A 121 -6.31 -8.91 3.72
CA PRO A 121 -5.39 -9.52 4.68
C PRO A 121 -3.98 -8.92 4.60
N ASP A 122 -3.40 -8.59 5.76
CA ASP A 122 -2.07 -7.97 5.84
C ASP A 122 -0.91 -8.93 5.64
N THR A 123 -1.11 -10.25 5.70
CA THR A 123 -0.06 -11.24 5.49
C THR A 123 -0.50 -12.28 4.48
N TYR A 124 0.47 -12.87 3.79
CA TYR A 124 0.29 -13.99 2.89
C TYR A 124 -0.35 -15.18 3.60
N SER A 125 0.09 -15.51 4.82
CA SER A 125 -0.53 -16.56 5.64
C SER A 125 -2.00 -16.28 5.94
N ALA A 126 -2.37 -15.04 6.28
CA ALA A 126 -3.75 -14.66 6.55
C ALA A 126 -4.60 -14.70 5.26
N TYR A 127 -4.04 -14.31 4.12
CA TYR A 127 -4.69 -14.44 2.82
C TYR A 127 -4.96 -15.90 2.46
N VAL A 128 -3.94 -16.76 2.55
CA VAL A 128 -4.08 -18.21 2.30
C VAL A 128 -5.11 -18.81 3.25
N GLY A 129 -5.05 -18.49 4.54
CA GLY A 129 -6.01 -18.94 5.55
C GLY A 129 -7.45 -18.53 5.23
N GLN A 130 -7.67 -17.29 4.77
CA GLN A 130 -9.00 -16.84 4.34
C GLN A 130 -9.51 -17.62 3.13
N GLN A 131 -8.70 -17.79 2.10
CA GLN A 131 -9.09 -18.49 0.87
C GLN A 131 -9.34 -19.98 1.09
N VAL A 132 -8.54 -20.62 1.95
CA VAL A 132 -8.73 -22.03 2.34
C VAL A 132 -10.06 -22.24 3.06
N ARG A 133 -10.51 -21.27 3.89
CA ARG A 133 -11.85 -21.33 4.50
C ARG A 133 -12.95 -21.26 3.45
N TRP A 134 -12.83 -20.34 2.49
CA TRP A 134 -13.81 -20.23 1.40
C TRP A 134 -13.85 -21.49 0.55
N ALA A 135 -12.68 -22.05 0.19
CA ALA A 135 -12.56 -23.29 -0.55
C ALA A 135 -13.27 -24.45 0.16
N ARG A 136 -13.05 -24.59 1.47
CA ARG A 136 -13.72 -25.60 2.28
C ARG A 136 -15.23 -25.39 2.30
N GLY A 137 -15.72 -24.18 2.60
CA GLY A 137 -17.15 -23.91 2.72
C GLY A 137 -17.89 -24.14 1.40
N MET A 138 -17.32 -23.68 0.29
CA MET A 138 -17.88 -23.91 -1.04
C MET A 138 -17.95 -25.40 -1.40
N ALA A 139 -16.93 -26.19 -1.05
CA ALA A 139 -16.96 -27.64 -1.23
C ALA A 139 -17.98 -28.33 -0.31
N GLN A 140 -18.15 -27.84 0.94
CA GLN A 140 -19.20 -28.34 1.84
C GLN A 140 -20.59 -28.08 1.25
N ILE A 141 -20.86 -26.88 0.73
CA ILE A 141 -22.13 -26.56 0.05
C ILE A 141 -22.34 -27.50 -1.14
N LEU A 142 -21.33 -27.67 -2.01
CA LEU A 142 -21.43 -28.58 -3.15
C LEU A 142 -21.81 -30.00 -2.71
N ARG A 143 -21.17 -30.50 -1.64
CA ARG A 143 -21.37 -31.86 -1.13
C ARG A 143 -22.73 -32.05 -0.47
N LEU A 144 -23.14 -31.11 0.37
CA LEU A 144 -24.35 -31.19 1.19
C LEU A 144 -25.60 -30.86 0.39
N GLU A 145 -25.57 -29.77 -0.37
CA GLU A 145 -26.73 -29.24 -1.08
C GLU A 145 -26.85 -29.81 -2.49
N ASN A 146 -25.73 -30.20 -3.13
CA ASN A 146 -25.68 -30.67 -4.52
C ASN A 146 -26.58 -29.83 -5.45
N PRO A 147 -26.21 -28.57 -5.73
CA PRO A 147 -27.10 -27.59 -6.36
C PRO A 147 -27.64 -28.05 -7.72
N LEU A 148 -26.88 -28.88 -8.44
CA LEU A 148 -27.26 -29.34 -9.77
C LEU A 148 -28.40 -30.36 -9.74
N PHE A 149 -28.34 -31.34 -8.84
CA PHE A 149 -29.19 -32.54 -8.90
C PHE A 149 -30.12 -32.71 -7.72
N ASN A 150 -30.00 -31.92 -6.66
CA ASN A 150 -30.89 -32.04 -5.51
C ASN A 150 -32.31 -31.54 -5.88
N PRO A 151 -33.33 -32.43 -5.86
CA PRO A 151 -34.69 -32.07 -6.22
C PRO A 151 -35.40 -31.25 -5.13
N LYS A 152 -34.87 -31.24 -3.90
CA LYS A 152 -35.43 -30.44 -2.79
C LYS A 152 -35.15 -28.95 -2.95
N LEU A 153 -34.15 -28.59 -3.75
CA LEU A 153 -33.83 -27.20 -4.04
C LEU A 153 -34.76 -26.71 -5.15
N ASN A 154 -35.61 -25.72 -4.87
CA ASN A 154 -36.45 -25.09 -5.89
C ASN A 154 -35.68 -23.96 -6.58
N LEU A 155 -34.63 -24.33 -7.32
CA LEU A 155 -33.79 -23.43 -8.10
C LEU A 155 -34.04 -23.62 -9.60
N SER A 156 -34.09 -22.52 -10.33
CA SER A 156 -34.09 -22.53 -11.80
C SER A 156 -32.78 -23.09 -12.35
N LEU A 157 -32.79 -23.61 -13.59
CA LEU A 157 -31.58 -24.15 -14.21
C LEU A 157 -30.42 -23.13 -14.23
N PRO A 158 -30.62 -21.85 -14.59
CA PRO A 158 -29.54 -20.86 -14.52
C PRO A 158 -28.99 -20.66 -13.11
N GLN A 159 -29.85 -20.56 -12.09
CA GLN A 159 -29.41 -20.46 -10.68
C GLN A 159 -28.58 -21.68 -10.27
N ARG A 160 -29.00 -22.89 -10.65
CA ARG A 160 -28.23 -24.12 -10.39
C ARG A 160 -26.84 -24.04 -11.01
N LEU A 161 -26.73 -23.58 -12.26
CA LEU A 161 -25.44 -23.42 -12.94
C LEU A 161 -24.56 -22.36 -12.26
N CYS A 162 -25.12 -21.22 -11.84
CA CYS A 162 -24.40 -20.20 -11.06
C CYS A 162 -23.85 -20.79 -9.75
N TYR A 163 -24.66 -21.52 -8.98
CA TYR A 163 -24.23 -22.13 -7.73
C TYR A 163 -23.23 -23.26 -7.92
N VAL A 164 -23.39 -24.10 -8.94
CA VAL A 164 -22.39 -25.11 -9.29
C VAL A 164 -21.08 -24.45 -9.68
N SER A 165 -21.11 -23.40 -10.51
CA SER A 165 -19.92 -22.65 -10.90
C SER A 165 -19.20 -22.07 -9.68
N ALA A 166 -19.93 -21.39 -8.78
CA ALA A 166 -19.36 -20.82 -7.56
C ALA A 166 -18.78 -21.89 -6.62
N THR A 167 -19.52 -22.97 -6.37
CA THR A 167 -19.11 -23.99 -5.40
C THR A 167 -18.00 -24.92 -5.93
N SER A 168 -17.93 -25.10 -7.26
CA SER A 168 -16.88 -25.87 -7.93
C SER A 168 -15.59 -25.07 -8.18
N HIS A 169 -15.63 -23.75 -8.11
CA HIS A 169 -14.51 -22.88 -8.48
C HIS A 169 -13.19 -23.24 -7.75
N PHE A 170 -13.28 -23.53 -6.45
CA PHE A 170 -12.10 -23.81 -5.61
C PHE A 170 -11.45 -25.19 -5.84
N PHE A 171 -12.04 -26.05 -6.67
CA PHE A 171 -11.48 -27.36 -7.03
C PHE A 171 -10.30 -27.27 -8.01
N PHE A 172 -9.80 -26.07 -8.34
CA PHE A 172 -8.63 -25.87 -9.19
C PHE A 172 -7.35 -26.49 -8.61
N GLY A 173 -7.29 -26.76 -7.29
CA GLY A 173 -6.09 -27.24 -6.60
C GLY A 173 -5.43 -28.43 -7.27
N PHE A 174 -6.08 -29.59 -7.29
CA PHE A 174 -5.49 -30.79 -7.92
C PHE A 174 -5.25 -30.67 -9.43
N PRO A 175 -6.16 -30.13 -10.25
CA PRO A 175 -5.88 -29.87 -11.66
C PRO A 175 -4.61 -29.03 -11.87
N ARG A 176 -4.43 -27.97 -11.07
CA ARG A 176 -3.27 -27.09 -11.15
C ARG A 176 -1.97 -27.81 -10.78
N LEU A 177 -2.02 -28.69 -9.78
CA LEU A 177 -0.89 -29.55 -9.42
C LEU A 177 -0.57 -30.56 -10.54
N MET A 178 -1.59 -31.16 -11.15
CA MET A 178 -1.42 -32.16 -12.20
C MET A 178 -0.74 -31.57 -13.44
N TYR A 179 -1.03 -30.32 -13.80
CA TYR A 179 -0.32 -29.63 -14.90
C TYR A 179 1.18 -29.51 -14.66
N VAL A 180 1.61 -29.36 -13.41
CA VAL A 180 3.04 -29.32 -13.04
C VAL A 180 3.63 -30.72 -12.97
N PHE A 181 2.91 -31.68 -12.39
CA PHE A 181 3.40 -33.06 -12.25
C PHE A 181 3.51 -33.80 -13.59
N ALA A 182 2.65 -33.51 -14.56
CA ALA A 182 2.64 -34.21 -15.84
C ALA A 182 4.00 -34.19 -16.56
N PRO A 183 4.62 -33.03 -16.82
CA PRO A 183 5.94 -32.99 -17.46
C PRO A 183 7.08 -33.49 -16.55
N ILE A 184 6.95 -33.36 -15.22
CA ILE A 184 7.89 -33.92 -14.25
C ILE A 184 7.94 -35.45 -14.32
N LEU A 185 6.77 -36.09 -14.37
CA LEU A 185 6.67 -37.55 -14.43
C LEU A 185 7.31 -38.11 -15.70
N TYR A 186 7.18 -37.40 -16.82
CA TYR A 186 7.86 -37.74 -18.05
C TYR A 186 9.38 -37.58 -17.92
N LEU A 187 9.86 -36.42 -17.49
CA LEU A 187 11.31 -36.13 -17.44
C LEU A 187 12.05 -36.98 -16.41
N LEU A 188 11.45 -37.29 -15.26
CA LEU A 188 12.12 -38.09 -14.22
C LEU A 188 11.96 -39.60 -14.42
N PHE A 189 10.80 -40.06 -14.89
CA PHE A 189 10.46 -41.49 -14.87
C PHE A 189 10.13 -42.05 -16.26
N GLY A 190 10.12 -41.24 -17.31
CA GLY A 190 9.68 -41.65 -18.64
C GLY A 190 8.20 -42.00 -18.73
N ILE A 191 7.39 -41.61 -17.73
CA ILE A 191 5.96 -41.90 -17.70
C ILE A 191 5.25 -40.90 -18.61
N ASN A 192 4.77 -41.38 -19.75
CA ASN A 192 4.02 -40.56 -20.69
C ASN A 192 2.51 -40.61 -20.40
N LEU A 193 1.96 -39.49 -19.92
CA LEU A 193 0.52 -39.34 -19.65
C LEU A 193 -0.31 -39.05 -20.91
N ILE A 194 0.31 -38.52 -21.98
CA ILE A 194 -0.37 -38.16 -23.22
C ILE A 194 0.27 -38.97 -24.36
N ARG A 195 -0.43 -40.01 -24.80
CA ARG A 195 -0.02 -40.77 -25.99
C ARG A 195 -0.19 -39.90 -27.24
N GLY A 196 0.90 -39.27 -27.69
CA GLY A 196 0.95 -38.43 -28.89
C GLY A 196 2.37 -38.35 -29.45
N ILE A 197 2.50 -38.09 -30.76
CA ILE A 197 3.78 -38.05 -31.48
C ILE A 197 4.39 -36.65 -31.36
N GLY A 198 4.96 -36.35 -30.20
CA GLY A 198 5.72 -35.11 -29.99
C GLY A 198 4.95 -33.86 -30.41
N VAL A 199 5.44 -33.18 -31.46
CA VAL A 199 4.91 -31.90 -31.97
C VAL A 199 3.44 -31.98 -32.40
N GLU A 200 2.94 -33.14 -32.83
CA GLU A 200 1.54 -33.31 -33.24
C GLU A 200 0.55 -32.92 -32.14
N THR A 201 0.90 -33.15 -30.89
CA THR A 201 0.06 -32.78 -29.74
C THR A 201 -0.16 -31.26 -29.68
N LEU A 202 0.83 -30.47 -30.10
CA LEU A 202 0.74 -29.00 -30.11
C LEU A 202 -0.23 -28.49 -31.17
N TRP A 203 -0.44 -29.22 -32.28
CA TRP A 203 -1.42 -28.83 -33.30
C TRP A 203 -2.86 -28.84 -32.79
N TYR A 204 -3.16 -29.68 -31.80
CA TYR A 204 -4.46 -29.70 -31.13
C TYR A 204 -4.50 -28.78 -29.91
N ALA A 205 -3.42 -28.77 -29.11
CA ALA A 205 -3.37 -28.02 -27.87
C ALA A 205 -3.31 -26.50 -28.09
N LEU A 206 -2.47 -26.02 -29.00
CA LEU A 206 -2.26 -24.57 -29.18
C LEU A 206 -3.51 -23.83 -29.65
N PRO A 207 -4.26 -24.29 -30.68
CA PRO A 207 -5.50 -23.62 -31.07
C PRO A 207 -6.51 -23.57 -29.92
N HIS A 208 -6.65 -24.65 -29.16
CA HIS A 208 -7.54 -24.69 -28.00
C HIS A 208 -7.11 -23.67 -26.93
N ILE A 209 -5.83 -23.65 -26.55
CA ILE A 209 -5.29 -22.71 -25.57
C ILE A 209 -5.50 -21.26 -26.04
N ILE A 210 -5.17 -20.96 -27.29
CA ILE A 210 -5.33 -19.62 -27.86
C ILE A 210 -6.79 -19.20 -27.84
N LEU A 211 -7.73 -20.05 -28.27
CA LEU A 211 -9.16 -19.75 -28.25
C LEU A 211 -9.68 -19.53 -26.83
N ALA A 212 -9.30 -20.39 -25.87
CA ALA A 212 -9.68 -20.25 -24.48
C ALA A 212 -9.12 -18.97 -23.84
N MET A 213 -7.86 -18.63 -24.12
CA MET A 213 -7.25 -17.38 -23.66
C MET A 213 -7.94 -16.16 -24.27
N ASN A 214 -8.28 -16.18 -25.55
CA ASN A 214 -8.99 -15.09 -26.21
C ASN A 214 -10.42 -14.92 -25.66
N ALA A 215 -11.14 -16.00 -25.40
CA ALA A 215 -12.48 -15.95 -24.80
C ALA A 215 -12.46 -15.29 -23.40
N ASN A 216 -11.48 -15.67 -22.57
CA ASN A 216 -11.28 -15.02 -21.27
C ASN A 216 -10.84 -13.57 -21.41
N TYR A 217 -9.93 -13.27 -22.36
CA TYR A 217 -9.45 -11.92 -22.61
C TYR A 217 -10.59 -10.95 -22.97
N ILE A 218 -11.48 -11.35 -23.89
CA ILE A 218 -12.61 -10.50 -24.35
C ILE A 218 -13.49 -10.08 -23.17
N THR A 219 -13.72 -11.00 -22.23
CA THR A 219 -14.61 -10.76 -21.09
C THR A 219 -13.90 -10.09 -19.91
N GLN A 220 -12.60 -10.36 -19.67
CA GLN A 220 -11.95 -10.08 -18.38
C GLN A 220 -10.74 -9.13 -18.46
N ASN A 221 -10.35 -8.62 -19.64
CA ASN A 221 -9.10 -7.86 -19.86
C ASN A 221 -8.89 -6.60 -18.99
N ARG A 222 -9.86 -6.15 -18.21
CA ARG A 222 -9.71 -5.02 -17.26
C ARG A 222 -9.58 -5.43 -15.80
N VAL A 223 -9.94 -6.67 -15.47
CA VAL A 223 -10.09 -7.14 -14.08
C VAL A 223 -9.31 -8.41 -13.79
N ARG A 224 -8.74 -9.04 -14.82
CA ARG A 224 -7.87 -10.21 -14.70
C ARG A 224 -6.87 -10.22 -15.83
N PHE A 225 -5.59 -10.22 -15.47
CA PHE A 225 -4.50 -10.18 -16.44
C PHE A 225 -3.99 -11.58 -16.72
N SER A 226 -3.53 -11.81 -17.94
CA SER A 226 -3.04 -13.12 -18.39
C SER A 226 -1.89 -13.61 -17.50
N PHE A 227 -1.89 -14.90 -17.16
CA PHE A 227 -0.89 -15.59 -16.33
C PHE A 227 -0.86 -15.22 -14.83
N TRP A 228 -1.52 -14.13 -14.43
CA TRP A 228 -1.54 -13.70 -13.03
C TRP A 228 -2.43 -14.59 -12.16
N ASN A 229 -3.55 -15.05 -12.71
CA ASN A 229 -4.43 -15.99 -12.04
C ASN A 229 -3.72 -17.30 -11.65
N GLU A 230 -2.83 -17.78 -12.51
CA GLU A 230 -2.05 -18.97 -12.27
C GLU A 230 -1.18 -18.81 -11.01
N ILE A 231 -0.63 -17.62 -10.74
CA ILE A 231 0.10 -17.35 -9.49
C ILE A 231 -0.82 -17.49 -8.28
N PHE A 232 -2.00 -16.86 -8.33
CA PHE A 232 -2.98 -16.96 -7.25
C PHE A 232 -3.38 -18.41 -7.00
N GLU A 233 -3.65 -19.16 -8.06
CA GLU A 233 -3.99 -20.58 -7.94
C GLU A 233 -2.82 -21.43 -7.44
N TYR A 234 -1.59 -21.19 -7.91
CA TYR A 234 -0.41 -21.93 -7.42
C TYR A 234 -0.14 -21.69 -5.95
N ALA A 235 -0.29 -20.44 -5.48
CA ALA A 235 -0.12 -20.07 -4.07
C ALA A 235 -1.02 -20.91 -3.14
N MET A 236 -2.18 -21.35 -3.64
CA MET A 236 -3.21 -22.03 -2.87
C MET A 236 -3.43 -23.48 -3.29
N ALA A 237 -2.79 -23.96 -4.35
CA ALA A 237 -3.18 -25.20 -5.03
C ALA A 237 -3.15 -26.42 -4.09
N PHE A 238 -2.10 -26.52 -3.27
CA PHE A 238 -1.94 -27.62 -2.34
C PHE A 238 -2.98 -27.58 -1.22
N GLN A 239 -3.09 -26.43 -0.54
CA GLN A 239 -4.02 -26.24 0.57
C GLN A 239 -5.48 -26.38 0.10
N SER A 240 -5.85 -25.70 -0.99
CA SER A 240 -7.20 -25.77 -1.58
C SER A 240 -7.55 -27.18 -2.05
N GLY A 241 -6.62 -27.88 -2.72
CA GLY A 241 -6.83 -29.25 -3.18
C GLY A 241 -7.12 -30.21 -2.03
N VAL A 242 -6.35 -30.12 -0.94
CA VAL A 242 -6.56 -30.98 0.24
C VAL A 242 -7.89 -30.69 0.93
N VAL A 243 -8.23 -29.42 1.19
CA VAL A 243 -9.46 -29.10 1.94
C VAL A 243 -10.74 -29.36 1.14
N THR A 244 -10.73 -29.09 -0.17
CA THR A 244 -11.88 -29.37 -1.03
C THR A 244 -12.11 -30.88 -1.16
N PHE A 245 -11.04 -31.67 -1.27
CA PHE A 245 -11.12 -33.13 -1.27
C PHE A 245 -11.66 -33.70 0.05
N MET A 246 -11.11 -33.24 1.17
CA MET A 246 -11.57 -33.66 2.51
C MET A 246 -13.04 -33.34 2.70
N ALA A 247 -13.49 -32.14 2.31
CA ALA A 247 -14.88 -31.73 2.41
C ALA A 247 -15.82 -32.62 1.58
N MET A 248 -15.37 -33.14 0.43
CA MET A 248 -16.15 -34.08 -0.38
C MET A 248 -16.28 -35.47 0.28
N ILE A 249 -15.23 -35.95 0.96
CA ILE A 249 -15.26 -37.22 1.69
C ILE A 249 -16.13 -37.08 2.94
N ASN A 250 -15.81 -36.10 3.78
CA ASN A 250 -16.56 -35.78 4.98
C ASN A 250 -16.51 -34.26 5.24
N PRO A 251 -17.65 -33.56 5.10
CA PRO A 251 -17.76 -32.12 5.33
C PRO A 251 -17.27 -31.66 6.70
N SER A 252 -17.34 -32.51 7.73
CA SER A 252 -16.90 -32.16 9.09
C SER A 252 -15.38 -32.25 9.30
N LEU A 253 -14.63 -32.84 8.36
CA LEU A 253 -13.18 -32.98 8.48
C LEU A 253 -12.45 -31.66 8.22
N GLY A 254 -11.36 -31.47 8.97
CA GLY A 254 -10.53 -30.27 8.97
C GLY A 254 -10.86 -29.35 10.14
N SER A 255 -9.83 -28.91 10.85
CA SER A 255 -9.92 -27.77 11.79
C SER A 255 -9.32 -26.54 11.11
N PHE A 256 -9.83 -25.37 11.48
CA PHE A 256 -9.21 -24.11 11.13
C PHE A 256 -8.65 -23.51 12.39
N ASN A 257 -7.32 -23.36 12.46
CA ASN A 257 -6.71 -22.54 13.49
C ASN A 257 -6.78 -21.09 13.03
N VAL A 258 -7.42 -20.25 13.82
CA VAL A 258 -7.38 -18.79 13.60
C VAL A 258 -5.93 -18.37 13.76
N THR A 259 -5.27 -18.07 12.64
CA THR A 259 -3.93 -17.47 12.67
C THR A 259 -4.07 -16.08 13.28
N ASP A 260 -3.20 -15.74 14.23
CA ASP A 260 -3.28 -14.47 14.95
C ASP A 260 -3.29 -13.29 13.96
N LYS A 261 -4.39 -12.53 14.01
CA LYS A 261 -4.54 -11.30 13.23
C LYS A 261 -3.72 -10.21 13.95
N GLY A 262 -2.62 -9.78 13.37
CA GLY A 262 -1.97 -8.53 13.79
C GLY A 262 -0.46 -8.57 13.97
N ILE A 263 0.29 -9.23 13.09
CA ILE A 263 1.74 -9.07 13.08
C ILE A 263 2.08 -7.98 12.05
N SER A 264 2.37 -6.77 12.52
CA SER A 264 3.05 -5.77 11.70
C SER A 264 4.41 -6.34 11.32
N VAL A 265 4.59 -6.60 10.03
CA VAL A 265 5.85 -7.11 9.50
C VAL A 265 6.84 -5.95 9.48
N THR A 266 7.62 -5.78 10.55
CA THR A 266 8.59 -4.68 10.66
C THR A 266 9.83 -4.91 9.79
N LYS A 267 10.12 -6.16 9.43
CA LYS A 267 11.27 -6.57 8.60
C LYS A 267 10.85 -7.60 7.58
N ARG A 268 11.56 -7.63 6.44
CA ARG A 268 11.33 -8.61 5.37
C ARG A 268 11.47 -10.03 5.93
N GLN A 269 10.44 -10.84 5.78
CA GLN A 269 10.40 -12.22 6.28
C GLN A 269 9.78 -13.13 5.22
N PHE A 270 10.25 -14.38 5.14
CA PHE A 270 9.67 -15.37 4.24
C PHE A 270 8.73 -16.30 5.00
N ASP A 271 7.51 -16.49 4.49
CA ASP A 271 6.53 -17.44 5.01
C ASP A 271 6.80 -18.85 4.46
N TRP A 272 7.56 -19.62 5.24
CA TRP A 272 7.92 -21.00 4.92
C TRP A 272 6.73 -21.97 4.99
N GLU A 273 5.80 -21.75 5.91
CA GLU A 273 4.71 -22.69 6.17
C GLU A 273 3.70 -22.68 5.02
N SER A 274 3.25 -21.49 4.62
CA SER A 274 2.31 -21.33 3.52
C SER A 274 2.93 -21.67 2.17
N SER A 275 4.26 -21.52 2.03
CA SER A 275 4.97 -21.73 0.76
C SER A 275 5.53 -23.15 0.56
N ARG A 276 5.45 -24.04 1.56
CA ARG A 276 6.08 -25.37 1.52
C ARG A 276 5.73 -26.19 0.28
N GLY A 277 4.46 -26.21 -0.12
CA GLY A 277 4.00 -26.98 -1.28
C GLY A 277 4.62 -26.45 -2.58
N THR A 278 4.58 -25.12 -2.75
CA THR A 278 5.18 -24.42 -3.88
C THR A 278 6.69 -24.67 -3.96
N LEU A 279 7.40 -24.64 -2.84
CA LEU A 279 8.85 -24.90 -2.78
C LEU A 279 9.20 -26.34 -3.20
N VAL A 280 8.43 -27.33 -2.76
CA VAL A 280 8.60 -28.72 -3.18
C VAL A 280 8.42 -28.85 -4.70
N MET A 281 7.42 -28.20 -5.28
CA MET A 281 7.20 -28.23 -6.74
C MET A 281 8.34 -27.55 -7.50
N VAL A 282 8.85 -26.42 -7.03
CA VAL A 282 10.02 -25.76 -7.61
C VAL A 282 11.23 -26.70 -7.58
N GLY A 283 11.48 -27.37 -6.45
CA GLY A 283 12.56 -28.35 -6.32
C GLY A 283 12.42 -29.50 -7.32
N LEU A 284 11.24 -30.10 -7.42
CA LEU A 284 10.98 -31.19 -8.37
C LEU A 284 11.13 -30.75 -9.83
N LEU A 285 10.69 -29.54 -10.19
CA LEU A 285 10.88 -28.99 -11.53
C LEU A 285 12.36 -28.80 -11.85
N LEU A 286 13.14 -28.25 -10.92
CA LEU A 286 14.58 -28.07 -11.11
C LEU A 286 15.29 -29.41 -11.32
N ILE A 287 14.99 -30.43 -10.49
CA ILE A 287 15.53 -31.78 -10.65
C ILE A 287 15.12 -32.38 -12.02
N SER A 288 13.88 -32.16 -12.44
CA SER A 288 13.38 -32.62 -13.74
C SER A 288 14.14 -31.97 -14.90
N LEU A 289 14.42 -30.68 -14.83
CA LEU A 289 15.18 -29.97 -15.86
C LEU A 289 16.64 -30.44 -15.92
N LEU A 290 17.24 -30.86 -14.80
CA LEU A 290 18.59 -31.46 -14.79
C LEU A 290 18.65 -32.81 -15.51
N SER A 291 17.52 -33.52 -15.68
CA SER A 291 17.47 -34.78 -16.42
C SER A 291 17.53 -34.60 -17.95
N VAL A 292 17.21 -33.39 -18.46
CA VAL A 292 17.03 -33.12 -19.90
C VAL A 292 18.28 -33.47 -20.72
N PRO A 293 19.52 -33.09 -20.33
CA PRO A 293 20.71 -33.47 -21.09
C PRO A 293 20.89 -34.99 -21.20
N PHE A 294 20.56 -35.75 -20.15
CA PHE A 294 20.67 -37.20 -20.17
C PHE A 294 19.69 -37.83 -21.16
N TRP A 295 18.46 -37.32 -21.22
CA TRP A 295 17.47 -37.76 -22.20
C TRP A 295 17.92 -37.49 -23.63
N LEU A 296 18.44 -36.28 -23.91
CA LEU A 296 18.89 -35.90 -25.25
C LEU A 296 20.10 -36.72 -25.74
N ILE A 297 20.95 -37.17 -24.81
CA ILE A 297 22.12 -37.99 -25.14
C ILE A 297 21.76 -39.48 -25.26
N LEU A 298 21.00 -40.02 -24.30
CA LEU A 298 20.74 -41.46 -24.19
C LEU A 298 19.52 -41.94 -24.99
N ARG A 299 18.58 -41.05 -25.31
CA ARG A 299 17.34 -41.32 -26.03
C ARG A 299 17.00 -40.23 -27.06
N PRO A 300 17.81 -40.09 -28.13
CA PRO A 300 17.57 -39.07 -29.17
C PRO A 300 16.22 -39.24 -29.89
N ASP A 301 15.69 -40.47 -29.93
CA ASP A 301 14.37 -40.81 -30.46
C ASP A 301 13.22 -40.11 -29.72
N SER A 302 13.43 -39.76 -28.45
CA SER A 302 12.42 -39.11 -27.60
C SER A 302 12.57 -37.57 -27.56
N THR A 303 13.43 -36.99 -28.40
CA THR A 303 13.80 -35.57 -28.35
C THR A 303 12.60 -34.63 -28.37
N GLU A 304 11.62 -34.85 -29.25
CA GLU A 304 10.45 -33.97 -29.36
C GLU A 304 9.65 -33.91 -28.05
N ALA A 305 9.35 -35.07 -27.47
CA ALA A 305 8.61 -35.14 -26.21
C ALA A 305 9.42 -34.54 -25.05
N VAL A 306 10.75 -34.74 -25.02
CA VAL A 306 11.63 -34.11 -24.04
C VAL A 306 11.57 -32.58 -24.15
N LEU A 307 11.67 -32.03 -25.37
CA LEU A 307 11.62 -30.58 -25.60
C LEU A 307 10.27 -29.97 -25.20
N ILE A 308 9.16 -30.64 -25.52
CA ILE A 308 7.81 -30.16 -25.16
C ILE A 308 7.63 -30.16 -23.64
N ASN A 309 7.99 -31.24 -22.95
CA ASN A 309 7.90 -31.28 -21.49
C ASN A 309 8.86 -30.30 -20.83
N THR A 310 10.05 -30.08 -21.41
CA THR A 310 11.00 -29.05 -20.96
C THR A 310 10.39 -27.66 -21.07
N LEU A 311 9.73 -27.34 -22.19
CA LEU A 311 9.04 -26.06 -22.39
C LEU A 311 7.98 -25.83 -21.31
N TRP A 312 7.14 -26.84 -21.03
CA TRP A 312 6.14 -26.75 -19.96
C TRP A 312 6.77 -26.61 -18.58
N CYS A 313 7.83 -27.36 -18.28
CA CYS A 313 8.56 -27.22 -17.02
C CYS A 313 9.14 -25.81 -16.82
N VAL A 314 9.73 -25.21 -17.86
CA VAL A 314 10.27 -23.84 -17.81
C VAL A 314 9.14 -22.81 -17.62
N PHE A 315 8.03 -22.98 -18.33
CA PHE A 315 6.85 -22.14 -18.19
C PHE A 315 6.30 -22.19 -16.75
N HIS A 316 6.09 -23.39 -16.20
CA HIS A 316 5.62 -23.57 -14.83
C HIS A 316 6.61 -23.09 -13.79
N LEU A 317 7.92 -23.27 -14.01
CA LEU A 317 8.95 -22.76 -13.13
C LEU A 317 8.89 -21.24 -13.02
N THR A 318 8.66 -20.53 -14.14
CA THR A 318 8.54 -19.06 -14.14
C THR A 318 7.36 -18.61 -13.26
N LEU A 319 6.20 -19.26 -13.37
CA LEU A 319 5.01 -18.95 -12.56
C LEU A 319 5.19 -19.29 -11.08
N LEU A 320 5.77 -20.46 -10.79
CA LEU A 320 6.01 -20.91 -9.41
C LEU A 320 7.08 -20.07 -8.71
N VAL A 321 8.12 -19.62 -9.41
CA VAL A 321 9.11 -18.70 -8.85
C VAL A 321 8.44 -17.38 -8.48
N ALA A 322 7.60 -16.80 -9.36
CA ALA A 322 6.82 -15.62 -9.01
C ALA A 322 5.90 -15.86 -7.80
N THR A 323 5.29 -17.04 -7.72
CA THR A 323 4.46 -17.46 -6.58
C THR A 323 5.25 -17.55 -5.28
N VAL A 324 6.47 -18.11 -5.30
CA VAL A 324 7.35 -18.16 -4.12
C VAL A 324 7.64 -16.74 -3.61
N PHE A 325 7.87 -15.78 -4.51
CA PHE A 325 8.10 -14.38 -4.10
C PHE A 325 6.89 -13.69 -3.49
N VAL A 326 5.66 -14.21 -3.67
CA VAL A 326 4.50 -13.74 -2.89
C VAL A 326 4.67 -14.08 -1.41
N GLY A 327 5.33 -15.20 -1.08
CA GLY A 327 5.65 -15.56 0.30
C GLY A 327 6.76 -14.72 0.94
N LEU A 328 7.42 -13.83 0.18
CA LEU A 328 8.44 -12.91 0.69
C LEU A 328 7.76 -11.61 1.15
N GLU A 329 7.39 -11.56 2.43
CA GLU A 329 6.69 -10.44 3.04
C GLU A 329 7.55 -9.18 3.05
N GLN A 330 6.99 -8.09 2.51
CA GLN A 330 7.64 -6.79 2.55
C GLN A 330 7.33 -6.07 3.87
N PRO A 331 8.27 -5.26 4.40
CA PRO A 331 8.01 -4.48 5.61
C PRO A 331 6.79 -3.57 5.46
N GLN A 332 5.87 -3.65 6.41
CA GLN A 332 4.79 -2.68 6.59
C GLN A 332 5.12 -1.84 7.82
N THR A 333 5.59 -0.62 7.57
CA THR A 333 6.01 0.31 8.63
C THR A 333 4.86 1.14 9.19
N ARG A 334 3.74 1.20 8.48
CA ARG A 334 2.55 1.95 8.89
C ARG A 334 1.61 1.05 9.70
N GLU A 335 1.12 1.57 10.82
CA GLU A 335 0.12 0.87 11.65
C GLU A 335 -1.26 0.87 10.99
N THR A 336 -1.64 2.00 10.39
CA THR A 336 -2.91 2.15 9.66
C THR A 336 -2.66 2.36 8.17
N HIS A 337 -3.51 1.75 7.36
CA HIS A 337 -3.49 1.96 5.91
C HIS A 337 -4.04 3.33 5.57
N ARG A 338 -3.44 4.00 4.60
CA ARG A 338 -3.88 5.32 4.14
C ARG A 338 -4.75 5.19 2.90
N LEU A 339 -5.89 5.86 2.92
CA LEU A 339 -6.80 5.99 1.82
C LEU A 339 -6.32 7.10 0.89
N GLN A 340 -6.26 6.83 -0.42
CA GLN A 340 -6.02 7.87 -1.43
C GLN A 340 -7.31 8.70 -1.56
N ARG A 341 -7.33 9.87 -0.92
CA ARG A 341 -8.50 10.76 -0.90
C ARG A 341 -8.07 12.21 -0.96
N GLN A 342 -8.76 13.00 -1.78
CA GLN A 342 -8.51 14.43 -1.94
C GLN A 342 -9.58 15.23 -1.17
N LEU A 343 -9.20 15.68 0.02
CA LEU A 343 -10.03 16.49 0.91
C LEU A 343 -9.40 17.86 1.06
N ASN A 344 -10.21 18.91 1.16
CA ASN A 344 -9.69 20.24 1.40
C ASN A 344 -9.17 20.33 2.84
N VAL A 345 -7.97 20.86 3.01
CA VAL A 345 -7.34 21.05 4.31
C VAL A 345 -6.98 22.50 4.47
N VAL A 346 -7.27 23.03 5.65
CA VAL A 346 -6.83 24.33 6.10
C VAL A 346 -5.93 24.12 7.30
N ILE A 347 -4.67 24.53 7.18
CA ILE A 347 -3.70 24.52 8.27
C ILE A 347 -3.64 25.95 8.81
N TYR A 348 -3.90 26.10 10.10
CA TYR A 348 -3.88 27.36 10.80
C TYR A 348 -2.49 27.56 11.43
N GLU A 349 -1.84 28.65 11.05
CA GLU A 349 -0.77 29.21 11.84
C GLU A 349 -1.37 30.13 12.90
N SER A 350 -0.75 30.11 14.08
CA SER A 350 -1.23 30.75 15.31
C SER A 350 -1.34 32.27 15.21
N SER A 351 -0.72 32.88 14.20
CA SER A 351 -0.77 34.31 13.86
C SER A 351 -1.37 34.49 12.46
N SER A 352 -2.69 34.38 12.32
CA SER A 352 -3.49 34.82 11.14
C SER A 352 -3.20 34.21 9.75
N THR A 353 -2.10 33.47 9.56
CA THR A 353 -1.72 32.89 8.28
C THR A 353 -2.43 31.55 8.08
N ILE A 354 -3.09 31.42 6.94
CA ILE A 354 -3.92 30.26 6.61
C ILE A 354 -3.33 29.58 5.39
N TRP A 355 -2.86 28.35 5.56
CA TRP A 355 -2.34 27.54 4.46
C TRP A 355 -3.45 26.62 3.97
N ARG A 356 -3.78 26.73 2.68
CA ARG A 356 -4.81 25.90 2.05
C ARG A 356 -4.14 24.82 1.21
N GLY A 357 -4.66 23.62 1.30
CA GLY A 357 -4.16 22.47 0.56
C GLY A 357 -5.20 21.40 0.37
N LYS A 358 -4.73 20.27 -0.16
CA LYS A 358 -5.55 19.07 -0.32
C LYS A 358 -4.81 17.85 0.20
N THR A 359 -5.52 16.91 0.82
CA THR A 359 -4.92 15.61 1.11
C THR A 359 -4.59 14.88 -0.19
N VAL A 360 -3.45 14.19 -0.21
CA VAL A 360 -3.12 13.16 -1.20
C VAL A 360 -3.52 11.80 -0.65
N ASP A 361 -3.22 11.57 0.63
CA ASP A 361 -3.62 10.40 1.38
C ASP A 361 -4.00 10.75 2.82
N ILE A 362 -4.86 9.94 3.44
CA ILE A 362 -5.33 10.14 4.82
C ILE A 362 -5.64 8.80 5.50
N SER A 363 -5.35 8.69 6.78
CA SER A 363 -5.79 7.60 7.68
C SER A 363 -6.25 8.18 9.02
N GLU A 364 -6.66 7.31 9.94
CA GLU A 364 -7.08 7.65 11.29
C GLU A 364 -5.93 8.26 12.13
N THR A 365 -4.68 8.07 11.72
CA THR A 365 -3.49 8.51 12.47
C THR A 365 -2.72 9.63 11.79
N GLY A 366 -3.04 10.01 10.56
CA GLY A 366 -2.33 11.09 9.88
C GLY A 366 -2.75 11.30 8.43
N ALA A 367 -2.16 12.31 7.79
CA ALA A 367 -2.44 12.68 6.41
C ALA A 367 -1.18 13.10 5.66
N GLY A 368 -1.15 12.91 4.34
CA GLY A 368 -0.25 13.62 3.44
C GLY A 368 -1.03 14.78 2.80
N VAL A 369 -0.58 16.01 2.98
CA VAL A 369 -1.22 17.24 2.48
C VAL A 369 -0.33 17.92 1.46
N GLU A 370 -0.86 18.16 0.27
CA GLU A 370 -0.24 18.96 -0.78
C GLU A 370 -0.61 20.43 -0.58
N LEU A 371 0.41 21.30 -0.55
CA LEU A 371 0.31 22.75 -0.46
C LEU A 371 0.93 23.40 -1.71
N GLU A 372 0.38 24.54 -2.12
CA GLU A 372 0.80 25.28 -3.32
C GLU A 372 2.04 26.16 -3.13
N THR A 373 2.50 26.29 -1.88
CA THR A 373 3.64 27.14 -1.51
C THR A 373 4.40 26.47 -0.39
N TRP A 374 5.72 26.68 -0.34
CA TRP A 374 6.56 26.21 0.77
C TRP A 374 6.18 26.91 2.07
N PRO A 375 5.56 26.21 3.04
CA PRO A 375 4.99 26.90 4.18
C PRO A 375 6.06 27.01 5.29
N ASN A 376 6.12 28.15 5.97
CA ASN A 376 6.99 28.32 7.13
C ASN A 376 6.28 27.82 8.40
N LEU A 377 5.97 26.53 8.47
CA LEU A 377 5.14 25.97 9.55
C LEU A 377 5.96 25.58 10.79
N PRO A 378 5.38 25.73 11.99
CA PRO A 378 5.86 25.02 13.17
C PRO A 378 5.67 23.52 12.99
N ASP A 379 6.35 22.73 13.82
CA ASP A 379 6.28 21.26 13.76
C ASP A 379 4.98 20.67 14.33
N VAL A 380 4.19 21.46 15.05
CA VAL A 380 2.81 21.12 15.44
C VAL A 380 1.89 22.25 14.99
N VAL A 381 0.84 21.89 14.26
CA VAL A 381 -0.11 22.83 13.66
C VAL A 381 -1.53 22.43 14.00
N ASP A 382 -2.42 23.41 14.10
CA ASP A 382 -3.86 23.18 14.08
C ASP A 382 -4.30 23.06 12.63
N LEU A 383 -5.14 22.07 12.34
CA LEU A 383 -5.70 21.90 11.00
C LEU A 383 -7.19 21.58 11.07
N THR A 384 -7.92 21.97 10.03
CA THR A 384 -9.28 21.51 9.77
C THR A 384 -9.34 20.82 8.43
N ILE A 385 -9.90 19.62 8.43
CA ILE A 385 -10.11 18.81 7.24
C ILE A 385 -11.60 18.85 6.93
N TYR A 386 -11.93 19.28 5.72
CA TYR A 386 -13.29 19.35 5.22
C TYR A 386 -13.57 18.10 4.39
N GLY A 387 -14.48 17.27 4.90
CA GLY A 387 -15.05 16.13 4.21
C GLY A 387 -16.31 16.49 3.42
N ASP A 388 -16.97 15.47 2.92
CA ASP A 388 -18.24 15.62 2.20
C ASP A 388 -19.43 15.76 3.16
N PHE A 389 -20.57 16.22 2.64
CA PHE A 389 -21.82 16.39 3.39
C PHE A 389 -21.69 17.29 4.64
N ASP A 390 -20.94 18.39 4.48
CA ASP A 390 -20.63 19.36 5.54
C ASP A 390 -19.92 18.75 6.76
N ALA A 391 -19.31 17.57 6.60
CA ALA A 391 -18.49 16.97 7.65
C ALA A 391 -17.15 17.70 7.72
N GLU A 392 -16.75 18.08 8.92
CA GLU A 392 -15.43 18.66 9.16
C GLU A 392 -14.85 18.11 10.46
N VAL A 393 -13.54 18.16 10.56
CA VAL A 393 -12.84 17.82 11.79
C VAL A 393 -11.67 18.78 11.99
N SER A 394 -11.61 19.39 13.17
CA SER A 394 -10.48 20.21 13.61
C SER A 394 -9.63 19.43 14.60
N LEU A 395 -8.34 19.32 14.32
CA LEU A 395 -7.40 18.50 15.09
C LEU A 395 -5.99 19.11 15.07
N ARG A 396 -5.14 18.65 15.99
CA ARG A 396 -3.71 18.98 16.02
C ARG A 396 -2.91 17.94 15.24
N GLY A 397 -2.03 18.41 14.37
CA GLY A 397 -1.15 17.57 13.56
C GLY A 397 0.31 17.92 13.79
N ARG A 398 1.14 16.91 14.02
CA ARG A 398 2.60 17.02 14.03
C ARG A 398 3.14 16.81 12.63
N ILE A 399 3.94 17.73 12.12
CA ILE A 399 4.61 17.59 10.83
C ILE A 399 5.78 16.62 10.98
N THR A 400 5.69 15.48 10.30
CA THR A 400 6.70 14.41 10.32
C THR A 400 7.64 14.46 9.12
N ARG A 401 7.19 15.06 8.01
CA ARG A 401 7.97 15.15 6.78
C ARG A 401 7.50 16.32 5.92
N VAL A 402 8.44 17.01 5.29
CA VAL A 402 8.16 17.92 4.17
C VAL A 402 9.03 17.52 2.99
N SER A 403 8.42 17.35 1.82
CA SER A 403 9.12 16.97 0.59
C SER A 403 8.62 17.81 -0.59
N PRO A 404 9.52 18.43 -1.39
CA PRO A 404 9.11 19.14 -2.60
C PRO A 404 8.52 18.15 -3.61
N LEU A 405 7.38 18.50 -4.20
CA LEU A 405 6.81 17.79 -5.36
C LEU A 405 7.36 18.38 -6.66
N ASN A 406 7.46 19.71 -6.73
CA ASN A 406 8.09 20.50 -7.79
C ASN A 406 8.54 21.85 -7.19
N ASP A 407 8.99 22.80 -8.01
CA ASP A 407 9.49 24.10 -7.56
C ASP A 407 8.44 24.95 -6.81
N GLU A 408 7.16 24.64 -6.97
CA GLU A 408 6.04 25.42 -6.42
C GLU A 408 5.29 24.67 -5.32
N ARG A 409 5.13 23.34 -5.44
CA ARG A 409 4.26 22.53 -4.58
C ARG A 409 5.05 21.65 -3.63
N VAL A 410 4.48 21.48 -2.45
CA VAL A 410 5.12 20.77 -1.34
C VAL A 410 4.16 19.74 -0.75
N LEU A 411 4.67 18.55 -0.46
CA LEU A 411 3.96 17.51 0.26
C LEU A 411 4.37 17.52 1.73
N VAL A 412 3.41 17.76 2.61
CA VAL A 412 3.55 17.76 4.07
C VAL A 412 2.93 16.49 4.64
N GLY A 413 3.75 15.66 5.30
CA GLY A 413 3.30 14.52 6.09
C GLY A 413 2.95 14.95 7.50
N LEU A 414 1.72 14.69 7.91
CA LEU A 414 1.17 14.99 9.23
C LEU A 414 0.83 13.70 9.97
N GLU A 415 1.09 13.69 11.27
CA GLU A 415 0.62 12.68 12.24
C GLU A 415 -0.33 13.37 13.21
N PHE A 416 -1.49 12.77 13.48
CA PHE A 416 -2.50 13.37 14.36
C PHE A 416 -2.13 13.18 15.83
N VAL A 417 -2.13 14.27 16.59
CA VAL A 417 -1.69 14.27 17.98
C VAL A 417 -2.87 13.99 18.90
N GLU A 418 -2.96 12.76 19.38
CA GLU A 418 -3.92 12.32 20.41
C GLU A 418 -5.35 12.84 20.17
N PRO A 419 -6.00 12.47 19.04
CA PRO A 419 -7.36 12.89 18.77
C PRO A 419 -8.31 12.42 19.89
N THR A 420 -9.21 13.30 20.32
CA THR A 420 -10.31 12.91 21.22
C THR A 420 -11.24 11.91 20.53
N GLN A 421 -12.07 11.20 21.30
CA GLN A 421 -13.05 10.27 20.70
C GLN A 421 -13.98 10.99 19.71
N GLU A 422 -14.42 12.20 20.04
CA GLU A 422 -15.27 13.01 19.14
C GLU A 422 -14.54 13.37 17.84
N GLN A 423 -13.25 13.74 17.93
CA GLN A 423 -12.42 14.00 16.75
C GLN A 423 -12.21 12.72 15.93
N ALA A 424 -12.02 11.57 16.57
CA ALA A 424 -11.86 10.29 15.89
C ALA A 424 -13.15 9.88 15.14
N ASP A 425 -14.32 10.07 15.75
CA ASP A 425 -15.62 9.78 15.13
C ASP A 425 -15.87 10.73 13.94
N ALA A 426 -15.58 12.03 14.11
CA ALA A 426 -15.65 13.01 13.02
C ALA A 426 -14.67 12.69 11.88
N LEU A 427 -13.46 12.23 12.22
CA LEU A 427 -12.46 11.82 11.25
C LEU A 427 -12.92 10.61 10.43
N VAL A 428 -13.61 9.63 11.04
CA VAL A 428 -14.23 8.51 10.30
C VAL A 428 -15.26 9.01 9.30
N LEU A 429 -16.10 9.97 9.68
CA LEU A 429 -17.06 10.58 8.75
C LEU A 429 -16.32 11.30 7.61
N VAL A 430 -15.28 12.08 7.93
CA VAL A 430 -14.48 12.80 6.94
C VAL A 430 -13.73 11.85 6.02
N ILE A 431 -13.24 10.68 6.48
CA ILE A 431 -12.45 9.71 5.71
C ILE A 431 -13.30 8.68 4.94
N TYR A 432 -14.53 8.38 5.35
CA TYR A 432 -15.32 7.30 4.74
C TYR A 432 -16.72 7.68 4.24
N SER A 433 -17.16 8.95 4.37
CA SER A 433 -18.56 9.31 4.02
C SER A 433 -18.90 9.20 2.53
N ASP A 434 -17.99 9.56 1.64
CA ASP A 434 -18.24 9.58 0.20
C ASP A 434 -17.44 8.52 -0.56
N VAL A 435 -17.96 8.21 -1.74
CA VAL A 435 -17.69 7.07 -2.57
C VAL A 435 -17.33 7.49 -4.01
N ASP A 436 -17.45 8.76 -4.39
CA ASP A 436 -17.16 9.20 -5.77
C ASP A 436 -15.69 8.96 -6.16
N VAL A 437 -14.78 9.16 -5.22
CA VAL A 437 -13.36 8.82 -5.39
C VAL A 437 -13.14 7.30 -5.45
N TRP A 438 -14.00 6.50 -4.79
CA TRP A 438 -13.92 5.03 -4.83
C TRP A 438 -14.51 4.47 -6.14
N TYR A 439 -15.59 5.07 -6.65
CA TYR A 439 -16.23 4.70 -7.92
C TYR A 439 -15.33 4.94 -9.12
N SER A 440 -14.50 5.98 -9.06
CA SER A 440 -13.68 6.42 -10.17
C SER A 440 -12.37 5.63 -10.35
N GLN A 441 -12.18 4.51 -9.63
CA GLN A 441 -11.05 3.58 -9.84
C GLN A 441 -11.17 2.80 -11.17
N ASN A 442 -11.28 3.54 -12.27
CA ASN A 442 -10.95 3.09 -13.60
C ASN A 442 -9.45 2.84 -13.63
N ARG A 443 -9.06 1.56 -13.56
CA ARG A 443 -7.68 1.19 -13.89
C ARG A 443 -7.45 1.53 -15.37
N PRO A 444 -6.47 2.41 -15.68
CA PRO A 444 -6.18 2.75 -17.08
C PRO A 444 -5.53 1.57 -17.82
N GLU A 445 -4.87 0.69 -17.07
CA GLU A 445 -4.20 -0.47 -17.62
C GLU A 445 -5.20 -1.54 -18.07
N ARG A 446 -4.95 -2.07 -19.27
CA ARG A 446 -5.64 -3.24 -19.81
C ARG A 446 -4.65 -4.36 -20.02
N ASP A 447 -5.12 -5.59 -19.89
CA ASP A 447 -4.30 -6.76 -20.13
C ASP A 447 -3.69 -6.72 -21.53
N ARG A 448 -2.41 -7.09 -21.59
CA ARG A 448 -1.64 -7.31 -22.81
C ARG A 448 -0.91 -8.62 -22.60
N PRO A 449 -1.38 -9.77 -23.12
CA PRO A 449 -0.90 -11.09 -22.68
C PRO A 449 0.62 -11.24 -22.62
N PHE A 450 1.33 -10.85 -23.69
CA PHE A 450 2.79 -10.87 -23.72
C PHE A 450 3.44 -9.86 -22.77
N GLY A 451 2.84 -8.68 -22.60
CA GLY A 451 3.27 -7.68 -21.63
C GLY A 451 3.07 -8.14 -20.18
N SER A 452 1.97 -8.83 -19.89
CA SER A 452 1.66 -9.41 -18.58
C SER A 452 2.64 -10.53 -18.23
N PHE A 453 3.00 -11.38 -19.20
CA PHE A 453 4.05 -12.39 -19.03
C PHE A 453 5.44 -11.76 -18.80
N GLY A 454 5.80 -10.73 -19.58
CA GLY A 454 7.06 -10.00 -19.35
C GLY A 454 7.11 -9.31 -17.99
N PHE A 455 6.01 -8.68 -17.58
CA PHE A 455 5.88 -8.06 -16.27
C PHE A 455 5.93 -9.10 -15.14
N LEU A 456 5.36 -10.28 -15.33
CA LEU A 456 5.51 -11.42 -14.42
C LEU A 456 6.97 -11.86 -14.30
N ALA A 457 7.69 -12.03 -15.41
CA ALA A 457 9.07 -12.51 -15.40
C ALA A 457 10.02 -11.57 -14.61
N THR A 458 9.71 -10.28 -14.55
CA THR A 458 10.46 -9.30 -13.74
C THR A 458 10.13 -9.30 -12.25
N SER A 459 9.24 -10.18 -11.77
CA SER A 459 8.81 -10.23 -10.36
C SER A 459 9.97 -10.42 -9.39
N ILE A 460 11.00 -11.20 -9.77
CA ILE A 460 12.20 -11.42 -8.94
C ILE A 460 12.92 -10.08 -8.67
N ALA A 461 13.24 -9.35 -9.74
CA ALA A 461 13.94 -8.08 -9.63
C ALA A 461 13.13 -7.03 -8.85
N ARG A 462 11.79 -7.10 -8.94
CA ARG A 462 10.89 -6.22 -8.18
C ARG A 462 10.81 -6.59 -6.70
N ALA A 463 10.68 -7.87 -6.36
CA ALA A 463 10.52 -8.34 -4.97
C ALA A 463 11.71 -7.99 -4.06
N PHE A 464 12.90 -7.79 -4.64
CA PHE A 464 14.11 -7.36 -3.93
C PHE A 464 14.39 -5.86 -3.98
N GLN A 465 13.48 -5.04 -4.52
CA GLN A 465 13.63 -3.59 -4.41
C GLN A 465 13.45 -3.16 -2.95
N ASP A 466 14.46 -2.49 -2.39
CA ASP A 466 14.35 -1.94 -1.04
C ASP A 466 13.52 -0.66 -1.06
N LEU A 467 12.44 -0.65 -0.28
CA LEU A 467 11.69 0.55 0.04
C LEU A 467 12.55 1.41 0.97
N LYS A 468 13.35 2.32 0.42
CA LYS A 468 13.97 3.39 1.21
C LYS A 468 12.89 4.44 1.48
N PRO A 469 12.49 4.68 2.74
CA PRO A 469 11.67 5.84 3.06
C PRO A 469 12.41 7.07 2.54
N ALA A 470 11.70 7.99 1.88
CA ALA A 470 12.29 9.28 1.55
C ALA A 470 12.82 9.92 2.84
N PRO A 471 14.04 10.48 2.85
CA PRO A 471 14.64 11.04 4.06
C PRO A 471 13.68 12.06 4.67
N SER A 472 13.38 11.91 5.97
CA SER A 472 12.65 12.92 6.72
C SER A 472 13.60 14.09 6.97
N MET A 473 13.21 15.28 6.52
CA MET A 473 13.84 16.51 6.97
C MET A 473 13.02 17.03 8.16
N PRO A 474 13.65 17.24 9.34
CA PRO A 474 12.95 17.87 10.45
C PRO A 474 12.48 19.25 9.99
N VAL A 475 11.17 19.50 10.11
CA VAL A 475 10.58 20.78 9.72
C VAL A 475 10.85 21.76 10.84
N ARG A 476 11.53 22.85 10.50
CA ARG A 476 11.80 23.93 11.42
C ARG A 476 11.23 25.21 10.83
N LYS A 477 10.48 25.94 11.66
CA LYS A 477 10.06 27.30 11.35
C LYS A 477 11.32 28.16 11.27
N LYS A 478 11.54 28.83 10.14
CA LYS A 478 12.59 29.84 10.01
C LYS A 478 12.22 31.03 10.89
N ILE A 479 13.17 31.43 11.71
CA ILE A 479 13.06 32.59 12.60
C ILE A 479 14.30 33.46 12.42
N HIS A 480 14.20 34.76 12.66
CA HIS A 480 15.35 35.67 12.62
C HIS A 480 15.35 36.56 13.86
N LEU A 481 15.77 35.99 14.99
CA LEU A 481 15.77 36.68 16.28
C LEU A 481 17.18 36.72 16.90
N ALA A 482 17.52 37.85 17.51
CA ALA A 482 18.76 37.99 18.27
C ALA A 482 18.74 37.07 19.50
N THR A 483 19.87 36.41 19.77
CA THR A 483 20.02 35.47 20.86
C THR A 483 21.30 35.70 21.65
N GLN A 484 21.28 35.30 22.91
CA GLN A 484 22.47 35.19 23.75
C GLN A 484 22.57 33.75 24.27
N PHE A 485 23.57 33.03 23.79
CA PHE A 485 23.90 31.68 24.24
C PHE A 485 24.76 31.78 25.50
N TYR A 486 24.27 31.25 26.64
CA TYR A 486 24.96 31.27 27.92
C TYR A 486 25.64 29.92 28.18
N TRP A 487 26.97 29.94 28.23
CA TRP A 487 27.76 28.75 28.49
C TRP A 487 29.04 29.10 29.27
N SER A 488 29.41 28.25 30.24
CA SER A 488 30.62 28.40 31.07
C SER A 488 30.80 29.78 31.71
N GLY A 489 29.70 30.45 32.11
CA GLY A 489 29.75 31.76 32.77
C GLY A 489 29.78 32.97 31.83
N HIS A 490 29.73 32.77 30.51
CA HIS A 490 29.79 33.82 29.50
C HIS A 490 28.57 33.81 28.58
N PHE A 491 28.19 34.98 28.07
CA PHE A 491 27.17 35.15 27.05
C PHE A 491 27.80 35.35 25.68
N TYR A 492 27.32 34.60 24.70
CA TYR A 492 27.77 34.66 23.32
C TYR A 492 26.61 35.16 22.44
N PRO A 493 26.75 36.29 21.74
CA PRO A 493 25.70 36.79 20.86
C PRO A 493 25.57 35.90 19.62
N GLY A 494 24.33 35.67 19.20
CA GLY A 494 24.00 34.86 18.04
C GLY A 494 22.67 35.24 17.41
N LEU A 495 22.32 34.54 16.34
CA LEU A 495 21.04 34.69 15.66
C LEU A 495 20.34 33.32 15.65
N ALA A 496 19.14 33.23 16.22
CA ALA A 496 18.31 32.05 16.01
C ALA A 496 17.77 32.08 14.58
N THR A 497 17.97 30.99 13.85
CA THR A 497 17.64 30.87 12.43
C THR A 497 16.49 29.90 12.17
N GLU A 498 16.35 28.87 13.00
CA GLU A 498 15.31 27.85 12.83
C GLU A 498 14.84 27.31 14.19
N VAL A 499 13.54 27.05 14.36
CA VAL A 499 12.97 26.49 15.59
C VAL A 499 11.91 25.41 15.31
N SER A 500 11.78 24.45 16.21
CA SER A 500 10.76 23.39 16.27
C SER A 500 10.34 23.20 17.73
N SER A 501 9.30 22.42 18.04
CA SER A 501 8.92 22.12 19.44
C SER A 501 9.99 21.37 20.22
N GLN A 502 10.98 20.76 19.54
CA GLN A 502 12.00 19.92 20.15
C GLN A 502 13.43 20.44 19.99
N SER A 503 13.66 21.38 19.07
CA SER A 503 15.01 21.87 18.78
C SER A 503 15.02 23.28 18.24
N ILE A 504 16.16 23.95 18.40
CA ILE A 504 16.43 25.28 17.86
C ILE A 504 17.84 25.31 17.26
N ARG A 505 18.00 26.02 16.16
CA ARG A 505 19.26 26.29 15.49
C ARG A 505 19.62 27.76 15.66
N ILE A 506 20.86 27.99 16.05
CA ILE A 506 21.43 29.34 16.17
C ILE A 506 22.72 29.45 15.35
N GLU A 507 22.99 30.64 14.84
CA GLU A 507 24.28 31.06 14.29
C GLU A 507 25.03 31.86 15.34
N LEU A 508 26.28 31.48 15.61
CA LEU A 508 27.20 32.17 16.51
C LEU A 508 28.44 32.62 15.73
N ASP A 509 29.11 33.67 16.18
CA ASP A 509 30.43 34.01 15.67
C ASP A 509 31.49 33.11 16.33
N ALA A 510 32.14 32.24 15.56
CA ALA A 510 33.14 31.31 16.07
C ALA A 510 34.37 32.02 16.67
N ALA A 511 34.62 33.29 16.32
CA ALA A 511 35.69 34.08 16.92
C ALA A 511 35.48 34.29 18.43
N THR A 512 34.22 34.28 18.90
CA THR A 512 33.89 34.44 20.31
C THR A 512 33.99 33.13 21.10
N LEU A 513 33.91 31.99 20.42
CA LEU A 513 33.67 30.68 21.02
C LEU A 513 34.89 29.76 20.82
N GLY A 514 36.03 30.14 21.41
CA GLY A 514 37.27 29.35 21.52
C GLY A 514 37.47 28.20 20.52
N ASP A 515 37.38 26.95 21.00
CA ASP A 515 37.42 25.72 20.18
C ASP A 515 36.01 25.14 19.98
N PRO A 516 35.41 25.26 18.79
CA PRO A 516 34.07 24.75 18.50
C PRO A 516 33.95 23.22 18.60
N SER A 517 35.06 22.49 18.49
CA SER A 517 35.05 21.02 18.56
C SER A 517 34.68 20.50 19.95
N PHE A 518 34.81 21.35 20.98
CA PHE A 518 34.44 21.03 22.35
C PHE A 518 32.93 20.81 22.53
N LEU A 519 32.11 21.65 21.88
CA LEU A 519 30.64 21.55 21.94
C LEU A 519 30.15 20.20 21.39
N ASN A 520 30.77 19.71 20.31
CA ASN A 520 30.47 18.40 19.74
C ASN A 520 30.89 17.22 20.63
N ARG A 521 31.97 17.38 21.42
CA ARG A 521 32.47 16.31 22.30
C ARG A 521 31.70 16.20 23.61
N THR A 522 31.29 17.33 24.17
CA THR A 522 30.71 17.39 25.53
C THR A 522 29.21 17.52 25.54
N LYS A 523 28.58 17.94 24.44
CA LYS A 523 27.12 18.13 24.32
C LYS A 523 26.49 18.79 25.57
N PRO A 524 27.01 19.97 25.97
CA PRO A 524 26.65 20.56 27.26
C PRO A 524 25.19 21.04 27.30
N VAL A 525 24.62 21.06 28.50
CA VAL A 525 23.38 21.80 28.77
C VAL A 525 23.74 23.27 29.00
N ALA A 526 23.04 24.16 28.31
CA ALA A 526 23.31 25.59 28.26
C ALA A 526 22.02 26.40 28.41
N GLY A 527 22.16 27.68 28.76
CA GLY A 527 21.06 28.63 28.73
C GLY A 527 20.99 29.32 27.37
N LEU A 528 19.79 29.56 26.86
CA LEU A 528 19.56 30.37 25.66
C LEU A 528 18.57 31.48 25.98
N LEU A 529 18.96 32.72 25.70
CA LEU A 529 18.10 33.89 25.77
C LEU A 529 17.77 34.34 24.36
N ILE A 530 16.49 34.62 24.08
CA ILE A 530 16.04 35.12 22.78
C ILE A 530 15.30 36.44 22.99
N GLU A 531 15.68 37.45 22.20
CA GLU A 531 15.00 38.73 22.16
C GLU A 531 13.72 38.59 21.35
N ALA A 532 12.58 38.74 22.02
CA ALA A 532 11.27 38.73 21.41
C ALA A 532 10.88 40.17 21.05
N PRO A 533 10.66 40.50 19.75
CA PRO A 533 9.99 41.75 19.39
C PRO A 533 8.63 41.79 20.09
N ASP A 534 8.31 42.91 20.73
CA ASP A 534 7.06 43.16 21.46
C ASP A 534 6.93 42.56 22.87
N MET A 535 8.02 42.07 23.48
CA MET A 535 8.05 41.66 24.89
C MET A 535 9.15 42.42 25.66
N ASP A 536 8.81 43.05 26.79
CA ASP A 536 9.76 43.69 27.71
C ASP A 536 10.71 42.69 28.45
N SER A 537 10.62 41.40 28.11
CA SER A 537 11.37 40.33 28.78
C SER A 537 11.95 39.32 27.79
N LEU A 538 13.20 38.92 28.02
CA LEU A 538 13.89 37.88 27.23
C LEU A 538 13.24 36.52 27.44
N LEU A 539 13.00 35.80 26.34
CA LEU A 539 12.58 34.41 26.40
C LEU A 539 13.77 33.55 26.85
N LYS A 540 13.57 32.78 27.91
CA LYS A 540 14.61 31.96 28.52
C LYS A 540 14.37 30.48 28.23
N PHE A 541 15.42 29.79 27.81
CA PHE A 541 15.38 28.36 27.52
C PHE A 541 16.57 27.66 28.16
N VAL A 542 16.34 26.44 28.65
CA VAL A 542 17.40 25.46 28.90
C VAL A 542 17.48 24.57 27.67
N VAL A 543 18.66 24.44 27.07
CA VAL A 543 18.88 23.69 25.83
C VAL A 543 20.08 22.76 25.97
N GLN A 544 20.08 21.64 25.27
CA GLN A 544 21.21 20.73 25.19
C GLN A 544 21.84 20.82 23.81
N VAL A 545 23.15 21.06 23.73
CA VAL A 545 23.85 21.14 22.45
C VAL A 545 23.98 19.75 21.85
N GLU A 546 23.48 19.58 20.63
CA GLU A 546 23.57 18.31 19.90
C GLU A 546 24.72 18.28 18.92
N ARG A 547 24.92 19.39 18.21
CA ARG A 547 25.92 19.51 17.14
C ARG A 547 26.29 20.98 16.92
N ALA A 548 27.54 21.24 16.60
CA ALA A 548 28.08 22.55 16.24
C ALA A 548 28.98 22.41 15.01
N GLU A 549 28.65 23.09 13.92
CA GLU A 549 29.36 22.97 12.64
C GLU A 549 29.77 24.33 12.10
N PRO A 550 30.95 24.45 11.48
CA PRO A 550 31.29 25.67 10.75
C PRO A 550 30.32 25.84 9.58
N MET A 551 29.78 27.05 9.44
CA MET A 551 28.87 27.39 8.34
C MET A 551 29.61 27.20 7.01
N GLN A 552 29.14 26.28 6.17
CA GLN A 552 29.55 26.26 4.76
C GLN A 552 28.87 27.46 4.09
N LEU A 553 29.66 28.41 3.58
CA LEU A 553 29.14 29.41 2.65
C LEU A 553 28.64 28.63 1.43
N ASP A 554 27.33 28.60 1.22
CA ASP A 554 26.74 28.06 0.01
C ASP A 554 27.42 28.73 -1.19
N ALA A 555 28.16 27.94 -1.97
CA ALA A 555 28.42 28.31 -3.34
C ALA A 555 27.04 28.43 -3.99
N GLN A 556 26.70 29.62 -4.50
CA GLN A 556 25.50 29.83 -5.31
C GLN A 556 25.36 28.65 -6.29
N PRO A 557 24.16 28.08 -6.48
CA PRO A 557 23.97 27.12 -7.54
C PRO A 557 24.34 27.80 -8.84
N ALA A 558 25.41 27.32 -9.47
CA ALA A 558 25.75 27.70 -10.83
C ALA A 558 24.49 27.50 -11.66
N SER A 559 24.03 28.58 -12.29
CA SER A 559 22.99 28.58 -13.30
C SER A 559 23.11 27.30 -14.14
N LEU A 560 22.09 26.45 -14.08
CA LEU A 560 21.91 25.33 -15.00
C LEU A 560 22.00 25.90 -16.40
N GLY A 561 23.14 25.69 -17.03
CA GLY A 561 23.38 26.05 -18.42
C GLY A 561 22.38 25.32 -19.28
N LEU A 562 21.54 26.11 -19.97
CA LEU A 562 20.79 25.71 -21.14
C LEU A 562 21.72 24.93 -22.09
N SER A 563 21.45 23.65 -22.29
CA SER A 563 22.01 22.87 -23.38
C SER A 563 21.38 23.34 -24.69
N SER A 564 21.94 24.40 -25.28
CA SER A 564 21.75 24.69 -26.70
C SER A 564 22.72 23.84 -27.51
N ASN A 565 22.16 22.91 -28.29
CA ASN A 565 22.80 22.27 -29.44
C ASN A 565 23.57 23.28 -30.30
N GLY A 566 24.79 22.94 -30.72
CA GLY A 566 25.51 23.71 -31.74
C GLY A 566 26.94 23.23 -31.99
N ASN A 567 27.16 22.66 -33.17
CA ASN A 567 28.43 22.26 -33.78
C ASN A 567 29.54 23.33 -33.67
N GLY A 568 30.81 22.90 -33.67
CA GLY A 568 31.90 23.75 -34.17
C GLY A 568 33.29 23.45 -33.61
N ALA A 569 34.25 23.31 -34.52
CA ALA A 569 35.62 22.90 -34.29
C ALA A 569 36.58 24.01 -33.79
N ALA A 570 37.72 23.54 -33.27
CA ALA A 570 39.09 24.06 -33.48
C ALA A 570 39.60 25.35 -32.79
N ASN A 571 40.82 25.17 -32.24
CA ASN A 571 41.96 26.08 -32.15
C ASN A 571 41.96 27.26 -31.15
N GLY A 572 43.10 27.38 -30.46
CA GLY A 572 43.67 28.71 -30.16
C GLY A 572 44.40 28.83 -28.82
N ASN A 573 45.72 28.73 -28.85
CA ASN A 573 46.65 29.11 -27.79
C ASN A 573 46.45 30.56 -27.30
N GLY A 574 46.73 30.80 -26.01
CA GLY A 574 46.85 32.15 -25.46
C GLY A 574 47.44 32.16 -24.05
N VAL A 575 48.76 32.15 -23.96
CA VAL A 575 49.53 32.46 -22.73
C VAL A 575 49.58 33.98 -22.57
N ALA A 576 49.22 34.50 -21.40
CA ALA A 576 49.62 35.82 -20.96
C ALA A 576 49.73 35.89 -19.43
N ASN A 577 50.97 36.00 -18.96
CA ASN A 577 51.34 36.36 -17.59
C ASN A 577 50.91 37.79 -17.28
N GLY A 578 50.35 38.01 -16.09
CA GLY A 578 50.12 39.33 -15.53
C GLY A 578 50.22 39.27 -14.00
N ASN A 579 51.42 39.53 -13.47
CA ASN A 579 51.66 39.77 -12.05
C ASN A 579 50.99 41.10 -11.66
N GLY A 580 49.89 41.01 -10.90
CA GLY A 580 49.30 42.12 -10.17
C GLY A 580 49.49 41.92 -8.67
N VAL A 581 50.44 42.67 -8.09
CA VAL A 581 50.61 42.80 -6.64
C VAL A 581 49.45 43.63 -6.11
N ALA A 582 48.55 43.02 -5.33
CA ALA A 582 47.50 43.70 -4.60
C ALA A 582 47.82 43.68 -3.11
N ASN A 583 48.23 44.85 -2.60
CA ASN A 583 48.11 45.20 -1.19
C ASN A 583 46.62 45.20 -0.82
N GLY A 584 46.25 44.44 0.22
CA GLY A 584 44.90 44.45 0.77
C GLY A 584 44.94 44.03 2.23
N ASN A 585 44.62 44.97 3.12
CA ASN A 585 44.34 44.74 4.53
C ASN A 585 43.31 43.61 4.67
N GLY A 586 43.76 42.43 5.09
CA GLY A 586 42.89 41.30 5.38
C GLY A 586 42.20 41.49 6.72
N ALA A 587 40.95 41.95 6.71
CA ALA A 587 40.01 41.57 7.75
C ALA A 587 39.75 40.07 7.59
N ALA A 588 40.08 39.28 8.61
CA ALA A 588 39.84 37.84 8.61
C ALA A 588 38.34 37.53 8.39
N PRO A 589 37.97 36.53 7.58
CA PRO A 589 36.58 36.14 7.42
C PRO A 589 36.04 35.65 8.77
N SER A 590 34.98 36.28 9.28
CA SER A 590 34.25 35.81 10.45
C SER A 590 33.74 34.39 10.19
N ARG A 591 34.34 33.41 10.88
CA ARG A 591 33.87 32.02 10.81
C ARG A 591 32.56 31.96 11.60
N ARG A 592 31.41 31.89 10.92
CA ARG A 592 30.14 31.63 11.59
C ARG A 592 30.02 30.13 11.93
N LEU A 593 29.48 29.85 13.11
CA LEU A 593 29.23 28.51 13.63
C LEU A 593 27.72 28.30 13.72
N VAL A 594 27.22 27.23 13.13
CA VAL A 594 25.82 26.80 13.28
C VAL A 594 25.76 25.81 14.43
N VAL A 595 25.00 26.13 15.47
CA VAL A 595 24.80 25.26 16.64
C VAL A 595 23.35 24.79 16.67
N GLU A 596 23.20 23.48 16.72
CA GLU A 596 21.93 22.78 16.85
C GLU A 596 21.75 22.30 18.28
N MET A 597 20.59 22.64 18.86
CA MET A 597 20.31 22.38 20.27
C MET A 597 18.91 21.79 20.43
N SER A 598 18.76 20.84 21.34
CA SER A 598 17.51 20.18 21.69
C SER A 598 16.92 20.77 22.98
N PHE A 599 15.59 20.80 23.07
CA PHE A 599 14.91 21.12 24.32
C PHE A 599 14.80 19.86 25.21
N PRO A 600 14.84 19.98 26.55
CA PRO A 600 14.69 18.85 27.47
C PRO A 600 13.36 18.11 27.25
N GLN A 601 13.36 16.78 27.43
CA GLN A 601 12.14 15.96 27.28
C GLN A 601 11.03 16.35 28.27
N THR A 602 11.40 16.83 29.46
CA THR A 602 10.49 17.39 30.46
C THR A 602 10.66 18.91 30.47
N LEU A 603 9.76 19.61 29.79
CA LEU A 603 9.71 21.07 29.78
C LEU A 603 9.04 21.57 31.06
N ASP A 604 9.60 22.61 31.68
CA ASP A 604 8.83 23.38 32.65
C ASP A 604 7.72 24.17 31.93
N GLU A 605 6.66 24.54 32.66
CA GLU A 605 5.47 25.18 32.08
C GLU A 605 5.80 26.51 31.36
N GLN A 606 6.81 27.23 31.85
CA GLN A 606 7.23 28.51 31.30
C GLN A 606 8.02 28.34 30.01
N GLN A 607 8.90 27.35 29.95
CA GLN A 607 9.68 27.00 28.78
C GLN A 607 8.78 26.46 27.68
N GLY A 608 7.75 25.66 28.03
CA GLY A 608 6.69 25.26 27.11
C GLY A 608 5.96 26.47 26.49
N LYS A 609 5.58 27.45 27.30
CA LYS A 609 4.95 28.70 26.83
C LYS A 609 5.89 29.53 25.94
N ASN A 610 7.18 29.62 26.28
CA ASN A 610 8.17 30.34 25.47
C ASN A 610 8.41 29.67 24.11
N ILE A 611 8.46 28.33 24.06
CA ILE A 611 8.60 27.58 22.79
C ILE A 611 7.37 27.80 21.92
N GLN A 612 6.17 27.74 22.52
CA GLN A 612 4.93 28.07 21.82
C GLN A 612 5.01 29.50 21.25
N TRP A 613 5.39 30.51 22.04
CA TRP A 613 5.51 31.87 21.54
C TRP A 613 6.38 31.96 20.27
N LEU A 614 7.56 31.34 20.25
CA LEU A 614 8.47 31.33 19.07
C LEU A 614 7.85 30.65 17.85
N LEU A 615 7.11 29.57 18.05
CA LEU A 615 6.43 28.85 16.97
C LEU A 615 5.25 29.65 16.42
N GLN A 616 4.64 30.51 17.24
CA GLN A 616 3.38 31.20 16.95
C GLN A 616 3.54 32.58 16.29
N HIS A 617 4.68 33.27 16.43
CA HIS A 617 4.84 34.65 15.94
C HIS A 617 5.65 34.71 14.63
N GLU A 618 5.32 35.65 13.74
CA GLU A 618 6.15 35.99 12.57
C GLU A 618 7.41 36.72 13.02
N THR A 619 8.57 36.24 12.58
CA THR A 619 9.88 36.77 13.02
C THR A 619 10.76 37.15 11.85
N ASP A 620 10.16 37.40 10.67
CA ASP A 620 10.83 38.05 9.53
C ASP A 620 11.04 39.54 9.83
N ILE A 621 11.94 39.81 10.77
CA ILE A 621 12.43 41.16 11.01
C ILE A 621 13.56 41.41 10.02
N LYS A 622 13.31 42.27 9.02
CA LYS A 622 14.38 42.90 8.25
C LYS A 622 15.43 43.42 9.22
N PRO A 623 16.73 43.08 9.06
CA PRO A 623 17.77 43.57 9.95
C PRO A 623 17.79 45.09 9.86
N THR A 624 17.28 45.76 10.89
CA THR A 624 17.42 47.20 11.03
C THR A 624 18.84 47.41 11.50
N ILE A 625 19.71 47.85 10.59
CA ILE A 625 21.05 48.31 10.91
C ILE A 625 20.86 49.53 11.82
N VAL A 626 21.05 49.34 13.13
CA VAL A 626 21.20 50.45 14.07
C VAL A 626 22.70 50.74 14.15
N GLY A 627 23.07 51.95 13.73
CA GLY A 627 24.45 52.44 13.65
C GLY A 627 25.05 52.90 14.97
#